data_AF-A0A9R0WNN5-F1
#
_entry.id   AF-A0A9R0WNN5-F1
#
_cell.length_a   1.000
_cell.length_b   1.000
_cell.length_c   1.000
_cell.angle_alpha   90.00
_cell.angle_beta   90.00
_cell.angle_gamma   90.00
#
_symmetry.space_group_name_H-M   'P 1'
#
loop_
_entity.id
_entity.type
_entity.pdbx_description
1 polymer ?
#
loop_
_entity_poly.entity_id
_entity_poly.type
_entity_poly.pdbx_seq_one_letter_code
_entity_poly.pdbx_strand_id
1 'polypeptide(L)'
;MMMMSDDDDDSDPQFNVVADYFFVDAEKNPICLSALPIRFEQGTDEATQCKQNIFLRGVADSGITVYTHVVAWKLGLEGKQPVIAVLSVEGSWINLAKPRNSYEEEFRTIFITVRMLHFLRRKPEEPEKNMWSHLRKVFDKFDLRPSKDDFRNHRSLLKLFAEKDLNLAKSQVLQAFIEEGSKTQISEVESDNIEMKQSFIASDEEIEDMVSDGNSESDEEEDDLFDFTCAICDNGGDLLGCDGPCMRSFHAKIGTGEDSYCDTLGFTEAEVEAMKTFLCKNCEYKQHQCFICGVLEPSDGPTAKVFLCNNATCGYFYHPKCVARKLHPNNKVEALEKENKIIGGSSFTCPIHWCFHCKGLEDRSQEQLQFAVCRRCPKSYHRKCLNTL
;
A
#
# COMPACT_ATOMS: atom_id res chain seq x y z
N MET A 1 -52.54 -3.39 -44.23
CA MET A 1 -53.14 -4.25 -43.19
C MET A 1 -51.96 -4.95 -42.52
N MET A 2 -51.37 -4.32 -41.50
CA MET A 2 -51.55 -4.65 -40.06
C MET A 2 -51.15 -6.10 -39.74
N MET A 3 -50.02 -6.32 -39.03
CA MET A 3 -49.94 -6.69 -37.57
C MET A 3 -49.75 -8.23 -37.43
N MET A 4 -48.89 -8.88 -36.61
CA MET A 4 -48.04 -8.60 -35.42
C MET A 4 -46.93 -9.70 -35.33
N SER A 5 -45.73 -9.44 -34.76
CA SER A 5 -45.20 -9.95 -33.44
C SER A 5 -44.62 -11.38 -33.43
N ASP A 6 -43.52 -11.76 -32.76
CA ASP A 6 -42.64 -11.21 -31.70
C ASP A 6 -41.25 -11.91 -31.81
N ASP A 7 -40.13 -11.17 -31.73
CA ASP A 7 -39.20 -11.01 -30.58
C ASP A 7 -38.41 -12.26 -30.16
N ASP A 8 -37.09 -12.20 -30.35
CA ASP A 8 -36.11 -12.29 -29.25
C ASP A 8 -34.83 -11.55 -29.67
N ASP A 9 -34.80 -10.28 -29.27
CA ASP A 9 -33.67 -9.36 -29.32
C ASP A 9 -32.67 -9.76 -28.22
N ASP A 10 -31.72 -10.63 -28.56
CA ASP A 10 -30.61 -11.02 -27.68
C ASP A 10 -29.49 -9.98 -27.79
N SER A 11 -29.81 -8.72 -27.47
CA SER A 11 -28.82 -7.67 -27.24
C SER A 11 -28.66 -7.45 -25.74
N ASP A 12 -27.81 -8.31 -25.16
CA ASP A 12 -27.32 -8.19 -23.78
C ASP A 12 -26.83 -6.74 -23.52
N PRO A 13 -27.14 -6.15 -22.35
CA PRO A 13 -27.05 -4.72 -22.14
C PRO A 13 -25.61 -4.20 -22.26
N GLN A 14 -25.41 -3.18 -23.10
CA GLN A 14 -24.18 -2.37 -23.16
C GLN A 14 -23.94 -1.71 -21.79
N PHE A 15 -23.17 -2.35 -20.93
CA PHE A 15 -22.69 -1.78 -19.68
C PHE A 15 -21.69 -0.67 -20.00
N ASN A 16 -22.19 0.55 -20.20
CA ASN A 16 -21.34 1.65 -20.67
C ASN A 16 -20.43 2.22 -19.58
N VAL A 17 -20.80 2.06 -18.30
CA VAL A 17 -19.99 2.48 -17.15
C VAL A 17 -20.24 1.55 -15.96
N VAL A 18 -19.17 1.18 -15.25
CA VAL A 18 -19.22 0.38 -14.01
C VAL A 18 -18.62 1.19 -12.85
N ALA A 19 -19.38 1.33 -11.78
CA ALA A 19 -19.01 1.99 -10.53
C ALA A 19 -18.88 0.97 -9.38
N ASP A 20 -18.36 1.41 -8.23
CA ASP A 20 -18.00 0.56 -7.08
C ASP A 20 -17.20 -0.68 -7.50
N TYR A 21 -16.33 -0.49 -8.50
CA TYR A 21 -15.68 -1.63 -9.14
C TYR A 21 -14.45 -2.10 -8.37
N PHE A 22 -14.12 -3.37 -8.55
CA PHE A 22 -12.89 -4.01 -8.11
C PHE A 22 -12.61 -5.21 -9.03
N PHE A 23 -11.37 -5.69 -9.04
CA PHE A 23 -10.99 -6.84 -9.85
C PHE A 23 -10.57 -7.99 -8.95
N VAL A 24 -10.86 -9.22 -9.40
CA VAL A 24 -10.43 -10.44 -8.73
C VAL A 24 -9.83 -11.45 -9.70
N ASP A 25 -8.95 -12.32 -9.22
CA ASP A 25 -8.44 -13.47 -9.98
C ASP A 25 -9.45 -14.65 -10.01
N ALA A 26 -9.00 -15.83 -10.45
CA ALA A 26 -9.83 -17.04 -10.52
C ALA A 26 -10.21 -17.57 -9.12
N GLU A 27 -9.31 -17.39 -8.16
CA GLU A 27 -9.44 -17.76 -6.75
C GLU A 27 -10.29 -16.75 -5.96
N LYS A 28 -10.69 -15.64 -6.60
CA LYS A 28 -11.47 -14.51 -6.07
C LYS A 28 -10.67 -13.57 -5.16
N ASN A 29 -9.35 -13.62 -5.20
CA ASN A 29 -8.48 -12.66 -4.50
C ASN A 29 -8.49 -11.30 -5.22
N PRO A 30 -8.44 -10.17 -4.50
CA PRO A 30 -8.28 -8.85 -5.12
C PRO A 30 -7.03 -8.78 -5.99
N ILE A 31 -7.15 -8.21 -7.19
CA ILE A 31 -6.00 -8.05 -8.10
C ILE A 31 -5.96 -6.65 -8.70
N CYS A 32 -4.75 -6.10 -8.87
CA CYS A 32 -4.57 -4.79 -9.48
C CYS A 32 -4.95 -4.82 -10.96
N LEU A 33 -5.62 -3.76 -11.44
CA LEU A 33 -5.91 -3.58 -12.87
C LEU A 33 -4.63 -3.58 -13.74
N SER A 34 -3.47 -3.27 -13.17
CA SER A 34 -2.18 -3.30 -13.89
C SER A 34 -1.70 -4.70 -14.25
N ALA A 35 -2.31 -5.76 -13.70
CA ALA A 35 -2.07 -7.13 -14.13
C ALA A 35 -2.65 -7.41 -15.53
N LEU A 36 -3.63 -6.61 -15.97
CA LEU A 36 -4.13 -6.65 -17.33
C LEU A 36 -3.12 -5.99 -18.29
N PRO A 37 -2.92 -6.55 -19.49
CA PRO A 37 -2.13 -5.90 -20.53
C PRO A 37 -2.81 -4.60 -20.96
N ILE A 38 -2.03 -3.54 -21.15
CA ILE A 38 -2.54 -2.26 -21.64
C ILE A 38 -2.58 -2.24 -23.18
N ARG A 39 -3.66 -1.70 -23.76
CA ARG A 39 -3.82 -1.50 -25.20
C ARG A 39 -3.93 -0.03 -25.57
N PHE A 40 -3.26 0.35 -26.65
CA PHE A 40 -3.37 1.66 -27.28
C PHE A 40 -4.21 1.57 -28.54
N GLU A 41 -4.95 2.62 -28.87
CA GLU A 41 -5.91 2.62 -30.00
C GLU A 41 -5.25 2.54 -31.40
N GLN A 42 -3.92 2.64 -31.51
CA GLN A 42 -3.20 2.78 -32.79
C GLN A 42 -2.29 1.61 -33.19
N GLY A 43 -2.36 0.45 -32.54
CA GLY A 43 -1.49 -0.70 -32.88
C GLY A 43 -2.26 -1.99 -33.15
N THR A 44 -2.03 -2.60 -34.32
CA THR A 44 -2.28 -4.02 -34.59
C THR A 44 -1.25 -4.91 -33.88
N ASP A 45 -0.86 -4.56 -32.66
CA ASP A 45 0.11 -5.36 -31.90
C ASP A 45 -0.63 -6.60 -31.40
N GLU A 46 -0.13 -7.77 -31.85
CA GLU A 46 -0.59 -9.08 -31.41
C GLU A 46 -0.60 -9.10 -29.89
N ALA A 47 -1.81 -9.27 -29.34
CA ALA A 47 -2.05 -9.14 -27.93
C ALA A 47 -1.15 -10.11 -27.16
N THR A 48 -0.39 -9.59 -26.20
CA THR A 48 0.07 -10.41 -25.09
C THR A 48 -1.20 -10.93 -24.41
N GLN A 49 -1.55 -12.19 -24.65
CA GLN A 49 -2.70 -12.82 -24.00
C GLN A 49 -2.53 -12.63 -22.50
N CYS A 50 -3.58 -12.13 -21.84
CA CYS A 50 -3.60 -12.10 -20.38
C CYS A 50 -3.45 -13.56 -19.92
N LYS A 51 -2.36 -13.85 -19.22
CA LYS A 51 -2.05 -15.22 -18.75
C LYS A 51 -2.87 -15.60 -17.51
N GLN A 52 -3.57 -14.63 -16.94
CA GLN A 52 -4.35 -14.74 -15.70
C GLN A 52 -5.83 -14.49 -16.01
N ASN A 53 -6.71 -15.23 -15.35
CA ASN A 53 -8.14 -15.02 -15.47
C ASN A 53 -8.54 -13.91 -14.48
N ILE A 54 -8.88 -12.72 -14.99
CA ILE A 54 -9.21 -11.56 -14.17
C ILE A 54 -10.66 -11.16 -14.39
N PHE A 55 -11.43 -11.05 -13.32
CA PHE A 55 -12.85 -10.73 -13.36
C PHE A 55 -13.10 -9.34 -12.80
N LEU A 56 -13.76 -8.49 -13.60
CA LEU A 56 -14.33 -7.23 -13.15
C LEU A 56 -15.59 -7.52 -12.32
N ARG A 57 -15.65 -6.94 -11.13
CA ARG A 57 -16.86 -6.83 -10.32
C ARG A 57 -17.24 -5.39 -10.11
N GLY A 58 -18.52 -5.10 -10.02
CA GLY A 58 -19.00 -3.74 -9.72
C GLY A 58 -20.50 -3.60 -9.93
N VAL A 59 -20.96 -2.36 -10.07
CA VAL A 59 -22.36 -2.01 -10.29
C VAL A 59 -22.46 -1.19 -11.57
N ALA A 60 -23.24 -1.67 -12.52
CA ALA A 60 -23.55 -0.93 -13.75
C ALA A 60 -24.48 0.26 -13.45
N ASP A 61 -24.58 1.21 -14.39
CA ASP A 61 -25.50 2.35 -14.30
C ASP A 61 -26.97 1.95 -14.04
N SER A 62 -27.36 0.74 -14.47
CA SER A 62 -28.68 0.16 -14.23
C SER A 62 -28.89 -0.38 -12.81
N GLY A 63 -27.87 -0.33 -11.95
CA GLY A 63 -27.87 -0.93 -10.61
C GLY A 63 -27.62 -2.44 -10.58
N ILE A 64 -27.38 -3.05 -11.74
CA ILE A 64 -27.12 -4.48 -11.86
C ILE A 64 -25.67 -4.77 -11.47
N THR A 65 -25.47 -5.84 -10.68
CA THR A 65 -24.14 -6.33 -10.34
C THR A 65 -23.45 -6.90 -11.57
N VAL A 66 -22.26 -6.40 -11.87
CA VAL A 66 -21.41 -6.85 -12.98
C VAL A 66 -20.43 -7.90 -12.46
N TYR A 67 -20.29 -8.99 -13.21
CA TYR A 67 -19.25 -10.00 -13.05
C TYR A 67 -18.80 -10.43 -14.45
N THR A 68 -17.66 -9.91 -14.92
CA THR A 68 -17.23 -10.06 -16.32
C THR A 68 -15.76 -10.41 -16.41
N HIS A 69 -15.42 -11.41 -17.22
CA HIS A 69 -14.03 -11.76 -17.49
C HIS A 69 -13.39 -10.70 -18.40
N VAL A 70 -12.26 -10.13 -17.98
CA VAL A 70 -11.55 -9.06 -18.69
C VAL A 70 -10.14 -9.48 -19.06
N VAL A 71 -9.67 -8.99 -20.21
CA VAL A 71 -8.44 -9.46 -20.85
C VAL A 71 -7.44 -8.35 -21.16
N ALA A 72 -7.85 -7.09 -21.10
CA ALA A 72 -6.99 -5.94 -21.29
C ALA A 72 -7.59 -4.68 -20.66
N TRP A 73 -6.79 -3.62 -20.58
CA TRP A 73 -7.28 -2.28 -20.21
C TRP A 73 -6.69 -1.20 -21.13
N LYS A 74 -7.29 -0.02 -21.11
CA LYS A 74 -6.79 1.18 -21.78
C LYS A 74 -6.99 2.39 -20.89
N LEU A 75 -6.15 3.40 -21.11
CA LEU A 75 -6.16 4.64 -20.35
C LEU A 75 -6.25 5.84 -21.29
N GLY A 76 -7.35 6.57 -21.20
CA GLY A 76 -7.57 7.85 -21.89
C GLY A 76 -7.13 9.03 -21.03
N LEU A 77 -6.26 9.89 -21.58
CA LEU A 77 -5.67 11.04 -20.86
C LEU A 77 -6.08 12.41 -21.42
N GLU A 78 -6.92 12.46 -22.46
CA GLU A 78 -7.27 13.71 -23.17
C GLU A 78 -8.31 14.55 -22.43
N GLY A 79 -9.15 13.90 -21.62
CA GLY A 79 -10.27 14.54 -20.93
C GLY A 79 -9.88 15.38 -19.71
N LYS A 80 -10.90 15.98 -19.09
CA LYS A 80 -10.75 16.70 -17.80
C LYS A 80 -10.27 15.79 -16.67
N GLN A 81 -10.55 14.49 -16.78
CA GLN A 81 -10.16 13.42 -15.87
C GLN A 81 -9.59 12.27 -16.71
N PRO A 82 -8.67 11.45 -16.16
CA PRO A 82 -8.29 10.21 -16.80
C PRO A 82 -9.51 9.27 -16.87
N VAL A 83 -9.62 8.53 -17.96
CA VAL A 83 -10.66 7.53 -18.19
C VAL A 83 -10.00 6.16 -18.29
N ILE A 84 -10.43 5.23 -17.45
CA ILE A 84 -9.97 3.84 -17.49
C ILE A 84 -11.08 3.01 -18.11
N ALA A 85 -10.74 2.15 -19.06
CA ALA A 85 -11.66 1.18 -19.64
C ALA A 85 -11.01 -0.20 -19.70
N VAL A 86 -11.81 -1.26 -19.56
CA VAL A 86 -11.36 -2.65 -19.68
C VAL A 86 -12.04 -3.36 -20.83
N LEU A 87 -11.32 -4.28 -21.45
CA LEU A 87 -11.81 -5.12 -22.53
C LEU A 87 -12.29 -6.44 -21.95
N SER A 88 -13.57 -6.73 -22.15
CA SER A 88 -14.18 -8.01 -21.83
C SER A 88 -13.70 -9.12 -22.79
N VAL A 89 -13.78 -10.38 -22.36
CA VAL A 89 -13.45 -11.53 -23.23
C VAL A 89 -14.40 -11.63 -24.42
N GLU A 90 -15.62 -11.09 -24.29
CA GLU A 90 -16.63 -10.96 -25.33
C GLU A 90 -16.30 -9.85 -26.36
N GLY A 91 -15.21 -9.10 -26.15
CA GLY A 91 -14.72 -8.08 -27.09
C GLY A 91 -15.30 -6.68 -26.86
N SER A 92 -16.13 -6.49 -25.85
CA SER A 92 -16.73 -5.20 -25.50
C SER A 92 -15.85 -4.39 -24.54
N TRP A 93 -15.72 -3.09 -24.79
CA TRP A 93 -15.04 -2.16 -23.88
C TRP A 93 -16.02 -1.61 -22.83
N ILE A 94 -15.62 -1.66 -21.57
CA ILE A 94 -16.40 -1.23 -20.41
C ILE A 94 -15.66 -0.08 -19.75
N ASN A 95 -16.28 1.10 -19.61
CA ASN A 95 -15.67 2.21 -18.89
C ASN A 95 -15.81 2.02 -17.38
N LEU A 96 -14.77 2.42 -16.65
CA LEU A 96 -14.78 2.40 -15.20
C LEU A 96 -15.01 3.81 -14.66
N ALA A 97 -15.95 3.93 -13.71
CA ALA A 97 -16.18 5.16 -12.98
C ALA A 97 -15.35 5.19 -11.70
N LYS A 98 -15.99 5.12 -10.53
CA LYS A 98 -15.32 5.17 -9.23
C LYS A 98 -15.04 3.74 -8.75
N PRO A 99 -13.79 3.40 -8.39
CA PRO A 99 -13.49 2.14 -7.72
C PRO A 99 -14.17 2.06 -6.35
N ARG A 100 -14.34 0.83 -5.84
CA ARG A 100 -14.67 0.61 -4.44
C ARG A 100 -13.56 1.21 -3.57
N ASN A 101 -13.93 1.84 -2.45
CA ASN A 101 -12.96 2.55 -1.60
C ASN A 101 -11.81 1.63 -1.13
N SER A 102 -12.11 0.39 -0.71
CA SER A 102 -11.09 -0.57 -0.27
C SER A 102 -10.14 -0.95 -1.41
N TYR A 103 -10.66 -1.11 -2.63
CA TYR A 103 -9.85 -1.40 -3.82
C TYR A 103 -8.97 -0.22 -4.22
N GLU A 104 -9.50 1.02 -4.11
CA GLU A 104 -8.74 2.24 -4.37
C GLU A 104 -7.61 2.45 -3.36
N GLU A 105 -7.80 2.02 -2.12
CA GLU A 105 -6.80 2.10 -1.06
C GLU A 105 -5.72 1.01 -1.19
N GLU A 106 -6.13 -0.23 -1.47
CA GLU A 106 -5.23 -1.38 -1.65
C GLU A 106 -4.32 -1.19 -2.87
N PHE A 107 -4.88 -0.82 -4.01
CA PHE A 107 -4.12 -0.62 -5.26
C PHE A 107 -3.86 0.86 -5.54
N ARG A 108 -3.69 1.68 -4.50
CA ARG A 108 -3.59 3.13 -4.63
C ARG A 108 -2.50 3.63 -5.58
N THR A 109 -1.38 2.92 -5.60
CA THR A 109 -0.20 3.27 -6.41
C THR A 109 -0.54 3.41 -7.89
N ILE A 110 -1.38 2.53 -8.46
CA ILE A 110 -1.74 2.61 -9.90
C ILE A 110 -2.59 3.85 -10.19
N PHE A 111 -3.49 4.20 -9.27
CA PHE A 111 -4.31 5.40 -9.40
C PHE A 111 -3.47 6.67 -9.32
N ILE A 112 -2.46 6.70 -8.45
CA ILE A 112 -1.49 7.82 -8.39
C ILE A 112 -0.72 7.91 -9.70
N THR A 113 -0.25 6.78 -10.26
CA THR A 113 0.43 6.76 -11.57
C THR A 113 -0.47 7.27 -12.69
N VAL A 114 -1.72 6.82 -12.76
CA VAL A 114 -2.70 7.29 -13.75
C VAL A 114 -2.88 8.82 -13.65
N ARG A 115 -2.96 9.35 -12.43
CA ARG A 115 -3.10 10.80 -12.18
C ARG A 115 -1.85 11.58 -12.54
N MET A 116 -0.67 11.01 -12.28
CA MET A 116 0.62 11.60 -12.65
C MET A 116 0.76 11.68 -14.18
N LEU A 117 0.46 10.60 -14.90
CA LEU A 117 0.46 10.58 -16.37
C LEU A 117 -0.53 11.60 -16.94
N HIS A 118 -1.74 11.70 -16.37
CA HIS A 118 -2.72 12.71 -16.78
C HIS A 118 -2.21 14.14 -16.61
N PHE A 119 -1.58 14.43 -15.46
CA PHE A 119 -1.01 15.75 -15.19
C PHE A 119 0.11 16.10 -16.17
N LEU A 120 1.08 15.19 -16.34
CA LEU A 120 2.28 15.43 -17.16
C LEU A 120 1.94 15.49 -18.66
N ARG A 121 0.98 14.70 -19.16
CA ARG A 121 0.56 14.80 -20.57
C ARG A 121 -0.02 16.18 -20.88
N ARG A 122 -0.81 16.74 -19.95
CA ARG A 122 -1.45 18.06 -20.13
C ARG A 122 -0.49 19.22 -19.90
N LYS A 123 0.52 19.01 -19.07
CA LYS A 123 1.47 20.04 -18.68
C LYS A 123 2.90 19.47 -18.63
N PRO A 124 3.49 19.14 -19.79
CA PRO A 124 4.77 18.42 -19.84
C PRO A 124 5.96 19.24 -19.30
N GLU A 125 5.86 20.56 -19.33
CA GLU A 125 6.92 21.50 -18.91
C GLU A 125 6.82 21.89 -17.42
N GLU A 126 5.78 21.46 -16.69
CA GLU A 126 5.65 21.82 -15.27
C GLU A 126 6.72 21.12 -14.41
N PRO A 127 7.27 21.81 -13.39
CA PRO A 127 8.23 21.21 -12.48
C PRO A 127 7.58 20.14 -11.58
N GLU A 128 8.41 19.19 -11.13
CA GLU A 128 8.00 18.06 -10.28
C GLU A 128 7.20 18.49 -9.04
N LYS A 129 7.55 19.62 -8.42
CA LYS A 129 6.84 20.19 -7.26
C LYS A 129 5.35 20.42 -7.53
N ASN A 130 5.00 20.89 -8.73
CA ASN A 130 3.62 21.22 -9.09
C ASN A 130 2.80 19.95 -9.34
N MET A 131 3.43 18.92 -9.93
CA MET A 131 2.85 17.58 -10.03
C MET A 131 2.56 17.02 -8.63
N TRP A 132 3.52 17.04 -7.71
CA TRP A 132 3.32 16.56 -6.35
C TRP A 132 2.24 17.33 -5.58
N SER A 133 2.17 18.67 -5.77
CA SER A 133 1.10 19.46 -5.17
C SER A 133 -0.28 19.08 -5.70
N HIS A 134 -0.38 18.75 -6.99
CA HIS A 134 -1.62 18.26 -7.58
C HIS A 134 -2.00 16.89 -7.02
N LEU A 135 -1.07 15.92 -7.01
CA LEU A 135 -1.31 14.57 -6.51
C LEU A 135 -1.73 14.58 -5.04
N ARG A 136 -1.04 15.34 -4.17
CA ARG A 136 -1.44 15.48 -2.76
C ARG A 136 -2.85 16.03 -2.57
N LYS A 137 -3.31 16.91 -3.46
CA LYS A 137 -4.68 17.44 -3.42
C LYS A 137 -5.72 16.44 -3.91
N VAL A 138 -5.38 15.61 -4.90
CA VAL A 138 -6.29 14.60 -5.45
C VAL A 138 -6.47 13.42 -4.47
N PHE A 139 -5.42 13.08 -3.73
CA PHE A 139 -5.39 11.97 -2.78
C PHE A 139 -5.41 12.45 -1.32
N ASP A 140 -5.96 13.64 -1.04
CA ASP A 140 -6.02 14.24 0.30
C ASP A 140 -6.91 13.46 1.28
N LYS A 141 -7.89 12.72 0.74
CA LYS A 141 -8.77 11.81 1.49
C LYS A 141 -8.06 10.59 2.07
N PHE A 142 -6.81 10.32 1.67
CA PHE A 142 -6.03 9.19 2.16
C PHE A 142 -4.89 9.69 3.06
N ASP A 143 -4.61 8.92 4.11
CA ASP A 143 -3.63 9.33 5.13
C ASP A 143 -2.19 9.35 4.60
N LEU A 144 -1.84 8.40 3.73
CA LEU A 144 -0.53 8.38 3.08
C LEU A 144 -0.44 9.47 2.02
N ARG A 145 0.68 10.20 1.94
CA ARG A 145 0.88 11.18 0.86
C ARG A 145 1.49 10.49 -0.36
N PRO A 146 1.07 10.85 -1.59
CA PRO A 146 1.79 10.41 -2.79
C PRO A 146 3.28 10.74 -2.71
N SER A 147 4.12 9.79 -3.10
CA SER A 147 5.58 9.81 -3.02
C SER A 147 6.20 9.12 -4.23
N LYS A 148 7.51 9.27 -4.41
CA LYS A 148 8.24 8.66 -5.54
C LYS A 148 8.09 7.12 -5.56
N ASP A 149 7.95 6.50 -4.38
CA ASP A 149 7.85 5.05 -4.24
C ASP A 149 6.59 4.48 -4.90
N ASP A 150 5.51 5.26 -4.99
CA ASP A 150 4.25 4.88 -5.66
C ASP A 150 4.45 4.54 -7.15
N PHE A 151 5.58 4.94 -7.74
CA PHE A 151 5.90 4.75 -9.16
C PHE A 151 6.88 3.61 -9.43
N ARG A 152 7.50 3.04 -8.40
CA ARG A 152 8.60 2.07 -8.54
C ARG A 152 8.18 0.84 -9.35
N ASN A 153 6.99 0.31 -9.06
CA ASN A 153 6.44 -0.87 -9.74
C ASN A 153 5.77 -0.56 -11.09
N HIS A 154 5.65 0.72 -11.46
CA HIS A 154 4.98 1.14 -12.70
C HIS A 154 5.95 1.64 -13.76
N ARG A 155 7.27 1.47 -13.57
CA ARG A 155 8.30 1.95 -14.52
C ARG A 155 8.07 1.47 -15.96
N SER A 156 7.71 0.19 -16.16
CA SER A 156 7.41 -0.36 -17.48
C SER A 156 6.22 0.34 -18.14
N LEU A 157 5.19 0.65 -17.34
CA LEU A 157 4.04 1.43 -17.80
C LEU A 157 4.44 2.86 -18.17
N LEU A 158 5.25 3.52 -17.34
CA LEU A 158 5.74 4.88 -17.61
C LEU A 158 6.55 4.95 -18.90
N LYS A 159 7.47 3.99 -19.11
CA LYS A 159 8.27 3.86 -20.34
C LYS A 159 7.37 3.71 -21.56
N LEU A 160 6.41 2.78 -21.49
CA LEU A 160 5.48 2.53 -22.58
C LEU A 160 4.66 3.78 -22.96
N PHE A 161 4.22 4.56 -21.97
CA PHE A 161 3.54 5.83 -22.23
C PHE A 161 4.46 6.91 -22.78
N ALA A 162 5.70 7.01 -22.29
CA ALA A 162 6.69 7.96 -22.82
C ALA A 162 7.06 7.65 -24.28
N GLU A 163 7.09 6.36 -24.66
CA GLU A 163 7.36 5.92 -26.04
C GLU A 163 6.19 6.18 -26.99
N LYS A 164 4.96 5.98 -26.52
CA LYS A 164 3.75 6.04 -27.37
C LYS A 164 3.08 7.43 -27.41
N ASP A 165 3.36 8.32 -26.47
CA ASP A 165 2.70 9.63 -26.36
C ASP A 165 3.71 10.79 -26.46
N LEU A 166 3.62 11.56 -27.55
CA LEU A 166 4.52 12.67 -27.86
C LEU A 166 4.50 13.80 -26.81
N ASN A 167 3.42 13.99 -26.06
CA ASN A 167 3.38 15.02 -25.01
C ASN A 167 4.06 14.52 -23.75
N LEU A 168 3.83 13.25 -23.38
CA LEU A 168 4.52 12.63 -22.26
C LEU A 168 6.02 12.49 -22.51
N ALA A 169 6.42 12.17 -23.74
CA ALA A 169 7.82 12.11 -24.16
C ALA A 169 8.60 13.40 -23.86
N LYS A 170 7.95 14.58 -23.93
CA LYS A 170 8.55 15.89 -23.66
C LYS A 170 8.75 16.19 -22.17
N SER A 171 8.11 15.43 -21.28
CA SER A 171 8.15 15.73 -19.85
C SER A 171 9.48 15.30 -19.22
N GLN A 172 10.30 16.28 -18.83
CA GLN A 172 11.56 16.01 -18.12
C GLN A 172 11.33 15.28 -16.78
N VAL A 173 10.21 15.58 -16.12
CA VAL A 173 9.82 14.90 -14.87
C VAL A 173 9.58 13.42 -15.13
N LEU A 174 8.85 13.07 -16.20
CA LEU A 174 8.61 11.67 -16.56
C LEU A 174 9.92 10.95 -16.91
N GLN A 175 10.80 11.60 -17.68
CA GLN A 175 12.10 11.02 -18.05
C GLN A 175 12.97 10.77 -16.81
N ALA A 176 13.02 11.70 -15.86
CA ALA A 176 13.74 11.52 -14.60
C ALA A 176 13.26 10.27 -13.84
N PHE A 177 11.95 10.06 -13.74
CA PHE A 177 11.39 8.87 -13.11
C PHE A 177 11.74 7.58 -13.87
N ILE A 178 11.85 7.62 -15.20
CA ILE A 178 12.25 6.48 -16.01
C ILE A 178 13.75 6.16 -15.81
N GLU A 179 14.60 7.19 -15.78
CA GLU A 179 16.08 7.08 -15.74
C GLU A 179 16.64 6.75 -14.35
N GLU A 180 16.00 7.19 -13.26
CA GLU A 180 16.49 7.02 -11.87
C GLU A 180 16.66 5.53 -11.46
N GLY A 181 16.02 4.59 -12.17
CA GLY A 181 16.17 3.15 -11.97
C GLY A 181 17.14 2.44 -12.91
N SER A 182 17.73 3.14 -13.87
CA SER A 182 18.65 2.57 -14.87
C SER A 182 20.13 2.61 -14.43
N LYS A 183 20.45 3.38 -13.39
CA LYS A 183 21.84 3.61 -12.93
C LYS A 183 22.43 2.48 -12.06
N THR A 184 21.66 1.46 -11.69
CA THR A 184 22.13 0.32 -10.88
C THR A 184 22.67 -0.86 -11.71
N GLN A 185 22.71 -0.75 -13.04
CA GLN A 185 23.35 -1.74 -13.92
C GLN A 185 24.21 -1.03 -14.95
N ILE A 186 25.47 -0.70 -14.62
CA ILE A 186 26.66 -0.65 -15.51
C ILE A 186 27.87 -0.13 -14.70
N SER A 187 28.99 -0.84 -14.88
CA SER A 187 30.40 -0.52 -14.56
C SER A 187 31.00 -0.97 -13.22
N GLU A 188 31.33 -2.27 -13.15
CA GLU A 188 32.70 -2.65 -12.82
C GLU A 188 33.60 -2.28 -14.03
N VAL A 189 34.68 -1.56 -13.76
CA VAL A 189 36.07 -1.73 -14.26
C VAL A 189 36.77 -0.37 -14.17
N GLU A 190 37.89 -0.41 -13.45
CA GLU A 190 38.89 0.62 -13.17
C GLU A 190 39.28 1.49 -14.37
N SER A 191 39.52 2.79 -14.11
CA SER A 191 40.63 3.57 -14.68
C SER A 191 40.75 4.94 -14.01
N ASP A 192 41.72 5.03 -13.11
CA ASP A 192 42.63 6.13 -12.76
C ASP A 192 42.35 7.61 -13.12
N ASN A 193 42.54 8.43 -12.07
CA ASN A 193 43.08 9.80 -11.98
C ASN A 193 42.26 10.98 -12.53
N ILE A 194 41.92 11.93 -11.64
CA ILE A 194 42.45 13.31 -11.64
C ILE A 194 42.14 14.02 -10.30
N GLU A 195 43.13 14.80 -9.88
CA GLU A 195 43.34 15.47 -8.59
C GLU A 195 42.31 16.54 -8.17
N MET A 196 42.24 16.70 -6.85
CA MET A 196 41.61 17.78 -6.09
C MET A 196 42.03 19.19 -6.55
N LYS A 197 41.07 20.12 -6.63
CA LYS A 197 41.24 21.46 -6.03
C LYS A 197 39.90 22.09 -5.64
N GLN A 198 39.81 22.44 -4.36
CA GLN A 198 38.67 23.08 -3.69
C GLN A 198 38.51 24.57 -4.06
N SER A 199 37.26 25.06 -4.03
CA SER A 199 36.95 26.41 -3.51
C SER A 199 35.59 26.47 -2.80
N PHE A 200 35.68 26.77 -1.51
CA PHE A 200 34.73 27.39 -0.55
C PHE A 200 33.76 28.42 -1.21
N ILE A 201 32.45 28.55 -0.90
CA ILE A 201 31.80 29.12 0.31
C ILE A 201 30.28 28.79 0.34
N ALA A 202 29.82 28.37 1.53
CA ALA A 202 28.50 28.48 2.21
C ALA A 202 27.16 28.30 1.45
N SER A 203 26.34 27.35 1.90
CA SER A 203 25.05 27.59 2.61
C SER A 203 24.48 26.26 3.10
N ASP A 204 23.97 26.26 4.34
CA ASP A 204 23.38 25.12 5.06
C ASP A 204 22.23 24.45 4.29
N GLU A 205 22.37 23.17 4.00
CA GLU A 205 21.23 22.27 3.75
C GLU A 205 21.38 21.05 4.66
N GLU A 206 20.49 20.95 5.64
CA GLU A 206 20.32 19.78 6.48
C GLU A 206 19.77 18.62 5.64
N ILE A 207 20.57 17.57 5.59
CA ILE A 207 20.38 16.33 4.85
C ILE A 207 19.73 15.27 5.79
N GLU A 208 18.98 14.36 5.16
CA GLU A 208 18.47 13.05 5.65
C GLU A 208 17.28 13.12 6.62
N ASP A 209 16.15 12.44 6.36
CA ASP A 209 16.07 10.98 6.34
C ASP A 209 15.65 10.38 5.00
N MET A 210 16.56 9.62 4.41
CA MET A 210 16.30 8.59 3.42
C MET A 210 15.84 7.33 4.15
N VAL A 211 14.70 6.75 3.75
CA VAL A 211 14.43 5.34 4.05
C VAL A 211 13.92 4.63 2.80
N SER A 212 14.83 3.79 2.32
CA SER A 212 14.88 2.86 1.19
C SER A 212 13.81 1.75 1.16
N ASP A 213 13.10 1.66 0.04
CA ASP A 213 12.77 0.45 -0.74
C ASP A 213 12.04 -0.76 -0.12
N GLY A 214 11.18 -1.37 -0.94
CA GLY A 214 11.24 -2.84 -1.17
C GLY A 214 9.95 -3.61 -0.95
N ASN A 215 9.32 -4.08 -2.03
CA ASN A 215 8.91 -5.49 -2.05
C ASN A 215 8.96 -6.11 -3.45
N SER A 216 9.58 -7.28 -3.48
CA SER A 216 9.49 -8.31 -4.51
C SER A 216 8.76 -9.49 -3.88
N GLU A 217 7.82 -10.04 -4.64
CA GLU A 217 6.96 -11.19 -4.33
C GLU A 217 7.73 -12.49 -4.06
N SER A 218 7.20 -13.31 -3.14
CA SER A 218 7.28 -14.77 -3.18
C SER A 218 6.07 -15.36 -2.45
N ASP A 219 5.29 -16.18 -3.16
CA ASP A 219 4.05 -16.85 -2.74
C ASP A 219 4.27 -17.89 -1.61
N GLU A 220 3.41 -17.87 -0.59
CA GLU A 220 2.49 -18.95 -0.17
C GLU A 220 1.91 -18.61 1.22
N GLU A 221 0.58 -18.79 1.34
CA GLU A 221 -0.30 -18.50 2.49
C GLU A 221 -0.80 -17.06 2.55
N GLU A 222 -2.13 -16.91 2.68
CA GLU A 222 -2.80 -15.65 3.00
C GLU A 222 -2.02 -15.02 4.16
N ASP A 223 -1.29 -13.93 3.89
CA ASP A 223 -0.59 -13.19 4.93
C ASP A 223 -1.70 -12.52 5.73
N ASP A 224 -2.28 -13.28 6.66
CA ASP A 224 -3.29 -12.84 7.61
C ASP A 224 -2.82 -11.48 8.09
N LEU A 225 -3.60 -10.44 7.82
CA LEU A 225 -3.28 -9.08 8.26
C LEU A 225 -3.05 -9.00 9.78
N PHE A 226 -3.44 -10.06 10.49
CA PHE A 226 -3.36 -10.23 11.92
C PHE A 226 -2.15 -11.02 12.36
N ASP A 227 -1.77 -10.77 13.60
CA ASP A 227 -0.70 -11.46 14.28
C ASP A 227 -0.88 -12.99 14.30
N PHE A 228 0.11 -13.74 13.81
CA PHE A 228 0.13 -15.21 13.88
C PHE A 228 0.32 -15.77 15.30
N THR A 229 0.42 -14.90 16.30
CA THR A 229 0.59 -15.27 17.71
C THR A 229 -0.52 -14.71 18.59
N CYS A 230 -0.93 -15.51 19.57
CA CYS A 230 -1.86 -15.06 20.59
C CYS A 230 -1.22 -13.97 21.44
N ALA A 231 -1.89 -12.82 21.56
CA ALA A 231 -1.39 -11.71 22.33
C ALA A 231 -1.56 -11.87 23.86
N ILE A 232 -1.92 -13.06 24.35
CA ILE A 232 -1.97 -13.43 25.77
C ILE A 232 -0.79 -14.35 26.11
N CYS A 233 -0.56 -15.40 25.32
CA CYS A 233 0.43 -16.44 25.64
C CYS A 233 1.65 -16.48 24.70
N ASP A 234 1.73 -15.62 23.67
CA ASP A 234 2.78 -15.58 22.64
C ASP A 234 2.87 -16.87 21.77
N ASN A 235 1.87 -17.77 21.81
CA ASN A 235 1.82 -19.00 20.99
C ASN A 235 0.82 -18.89 19.83
N GLY A 236 1.08 -19.63 18.75
CA GLY A 236 0.18 -19.73 17.59
C GLY A 236 -1.00 -20.69 17.80
N GLY A 237 -1.65 -21.07 16.71
CA GLY A 237 -2.78 -22.02 16.68
C GLY A 237 -4.04 -21.41 16.07
N ASP A 238 -5.21 -21.89 16.51
CA ASP A 238 -6.51 -21.35 16.10
C ASP A 238 -6.76 -19.99 16.79
N LEU A 239 -6.56 -18.91 16.04
CA LEU A 239 -6.59 -17.53 16.53
C LEU A 239 -7.70 -16.72 15.86
N LEU A 240 -8.31 -15.84 16.65
CA LEU A 240 -9.26 -14.83 16.20
C LEU A 240 -8.60 -13.45 16.21
N GLY A 241 -8.53 -12.81 15.04
CA GLY A 241 -8.00 -11.45 14.86
C GLY A 241 -8.99 -10.38 15.34
N CYS A 242 -8.48 -9.33 15.98
CA CYS A 242 -9.27 -8.17 16.37
C CYS A 242 -9.32 -7.13 15.24
N ASP A 243 -10.51 -6.80 14.74
CA ASP A 243 -10.77 -5.83 13.65
C ASP A 243 -10.46 -4.37 14.00
N GLY A 244 -10.08 -4.12 15.25
CA GLY A 244 -9.61 -2.81 15.70
C GLY A 244 -8.15 -2.55 15.30
N PRO A 245 -7.68 -1.30 15.48
CA PRO A 245 -6.35 -0.87 15.04
C PRO A 245 -5.16 -1.54 15.75
N CYS A 246 -5.42 -2.44 16.72
CA CYS A 246 -4.37 -3.12 17.46
C CYS A 246 -3.73 -4.30 16.71
N MET A 247 -4.40 -4.84 15.67
CA MET A 247 -3.95 -5.98 14.86
C MET A 247 -3.61 -7.25 15.67
N ARG A 248 -4.08 -7.35 16.92
CA ARG A 248 -3.79 -8.47 17.83
C ARG A 248 -4.72 -9.66 17.56
N SER A 249 -4.20 -10.86 17.78
CA SER A 249 -4.94 -12.11 17.68
C SER A 249 -5.03 -12.84 19.03
N PHE A 250 -6.04 -13.67 19.21
CA PHE A 250 -6.33 -14.33 20.49
C PHE A 250 -6.86 -15.76 20.29
N HIS A 251 -6.53 -16.69 21.20
CA HIS A 251 -7.26 -17.95 21.30
C HIS A 251 -8.70 -17.66 21.72
N ALA A 252 -9.65 -17.80 20.81
CA ALA A 252 -11.04 -17.40 21.06
C ALA A 252 -11.81 -18.43 21.90
N LYS A 253 -11.63 -19.73 21.59
CA LYS A 253 -12.46 -20.82 22.09
C LYS A 253 -11.89 -21.44 23.37
N ILE A 254 -12.77 -21.87 24.27
CA ILE A 254 -12.36 -22.68 25.43
C ILE A 254 -11.68 -23.96 24.93
N GLY A 255 -10.47 -24.24 25.40
CA GLY A 255 -9.69 -25.42 25.02
C GLY A 255 -8.73 -25.21 23.84
N THR A 256 -8.76 -24.07 23.14
CA THR A 256 -7.67 -23.71 22.22
C THR A 256 -6.49 -23.13 22.98
N GLY A 257 -5.27 -23.41 22.53
CA GLY A 257 -4.05 -22.98 23.24
C GLY A 257 -3.80 -23.71 24.57
N GLU A 258 -4.40 -24.89 24.79
CA GLU A 258 -4.25 -25.71 26.00
C GLU A 258 -2.77 -26.05 26.29
N ASP A 259 -1.99 -26.34 25.25
CA ASP A 259 -0.55 -26.59 25.34
C ASP A 259 0.24 -25.40 25.92
N SER A 260 -0.34 -24.20 25.88
CA SER A 260 0.24 -22.95 26.36
C SER A 260 -0.43 -22.40 27.63
N TYR A 261 -1.40 -23.14 28.20
CA TYR A 261 -2.22 -22.69 29.34
C TYR A 261 -2.80 -21.28 29.13
N CYS A 262 -3.25 -21.00 27.90
CA CYS A 262 -3.82 -19.70 27.54
C CYS A 262 -5.18 -19.50 28.24
N ASP A 263 -5.42 -18.32 28.83
CA ASP A 263 -6.71 -17.98 29.45
C ASP A 263 -7.86 -17.89 28.43
N THR A 264 -7.56 -17.75 27.14
CA THR A 264 -8.51 -17.60 26.02
C THR A 264 -9.50 -16.44 26.18
N LEU A 265 -10.31 -16.19 25.16
CA LEU A 265 -11.45 -15.25 25.26
C LEU A 265 -12.71 -15.89 25.85
N GLY A 266 -12.77 -17.23 25.90
CA GLY A 266 -13.87 -17.97 26.51
C GLY A 266 -15.12 -18.11 25.65
N PHE A 267 -15.04 -17.86 24.33
CA PHE A 267 -16.15 -18.07 23.42
C PHE A 267 -16.39 -19.55 23.14
N THR A 268 -17.60 -19.87 22.72
CA THR A 268 -17.92 -21.16 22.10
C THR A 268 -17.66 -21.12 20.59
N GLU A 269 -17.52 -22.28 19.96
CA GLU A 269 -17.30 -22.38 18.52
C GLU A 269 -18.44 -21.72 17.71
N ALA A 270 -19.69 -21.98 18.09
CA ALA A 270 -20.86 -21.38 17.45
C ALA A 270 -20.90 -19.84 17.59
N GLU A 271 -20.41 -19.29 18.71
CA GLU A 271 -20.31 -17.83 18.89
C GLU A 271 -19.26 -17.22 17.98
N VAL A 272 -18.10 -17.89 17.80
CA VAL A 272 -17.05 -17.44 16.89
C VAL A 272 -17.53 -17.50 15.43
N GLU A 273 -18.16 -18.60 15.02
CA GLU A 273 -18.70 -18.75 13.65
C GLU A 273 -19.81 -17.75 13.33
N ALA A 274 -20.62 -17.37 14.31
CA ALA A 274 -21.67 -16.36 14.14
C ALA A 274 -21.12 -14.92 14.14
N MET A 275 -19.89 -14.72 14.61
CA MET A 275 -19.29 -13.40 14.79
C MET A 275 -18.81 -12.84 13.45
N LYS A 276 -19.42 -11.73 13.02
CA LYS A 276 -19.02 -11.04 11.78
C LYS A 276 -17.82 -10.12 11.95
N THR A 277 -17.67 -9.57 13.15
CA THR A 277 -16.58 -8.66 13.52
C THR A 277 -16.24 -8.84 15.00
N PHE A 278 -14.97 -8.86 15.35
CA PHE A 278 -14.47 -8.98 16.71
C PHE A 278 -13.61 -7.78 17.09
N LEU A 279 -13.93 -7.13 18.22
CA LEU A 279 -13.06 -6.13 18.84
C LEU A 279 -12.61 -6.63 20.22
N CYS A 280 -11.31 -6.62 20.49
CA CYS A 280 -10.84 -6.90 21.84
C CYS A 280 -11.23 -5.75 22.78
N LYS A 281 -11.33 -6.04 24.09
CA LYS A 281 -11.72 -5.04 25.12
C LYS A 281 -10.91 -3.74 25.06
N ASN A 282 -9.64 -3.82 24.72
CA ASN A 282 -8.79 -2.63 24.55
C ASN A 282 -9.26 -1.74 23.39
N CYS A 283 -9.64 -2.33 22.26
CA CYS A 283 -10.22 -1.61 21.13
C CYS A 283 -11.63 -1.10 21.45
N GLU A 284 -12.47 -1.89 22.12
CA GLU A 284 -13.82 -1.49 22.55
C GLU A 284 -13.77 -0.26 23.47
N TYR A 285 -12.87 -0.27 24.46
CA TYR A 285 -12.71 0.84 25.41
C TYR A 285 -11.78 1.94 24.90
N LYS A 286 -11.16 1.76 23.72
CA LYS A 286 -10.16 2.66 23.14
C LYS A 286 -9.03 2.99 24.12
N GLN A 287 -8.52 1.96 24.76
CA GLN A 287 -7.40 2.02 25.70
C GLN A 287 -6.33 1.04 25.29
N HIS A 288 -5.12 1.55 25.05
CA HIS A 288 -4.02 0.73 24.54
C HIS A 288 -2.76 0.93 25.38
N GLN A 289 -1.94 -0.12 25.42
CA GLN A 289 -0.68 -0.10 26.17
C GLN A 289 0.40 0.55 25.32
N CYS A 290 1.20 1.43 25.93
CA CYS A 290 2.41 1.88 25.26
C CYS A 290 3.40 0.71 25.15
N PHE A 291 3.79 0.33 23.93
CA PHE A 291 4.67 -0.81 23.68
C PHE A 291 6.09 -0.68 24.29
N ILE A 292 6.48 0.53 24.71
CA ILE A 292 7.77 0.77 25.38
C ILE A 292 7.67 0.54 26.90
N CYS A 293 6.62 1.03 27.55
CA CYS A 293 6.53 1.05 29.02
C CYS A 293 5.43 0.14 29.59
N GLY A 294 4.57 -0.42 28.76
CA GLY A 294 3.46 -1.32 29.12
C GLY A 294 2.26 -0.63 29.77
N VAL A 295 2.31 0.67 30.04
CA VAL A 295 1.21 1.39 30.71
C VAL A 295 0.01 1.52 29.77
N LEU A 296 -1.17 1.11 30.25
CA LEU A 296 -2.47 1.20 29.58
C LEU A 296 -3.08 2.59 29.76
N GLU A 297 -3.40 3.26 28.66
CA GLU A 297 -3.95 4.63 28.68
C GLU A 297 -4.95 4.83 27.52
N PRO A 298 -5.79 5.88 27.57
CA PRO A 298 -6.68 6.22 26.47
C PRO A 298 -5.92 6.47 25.17
N SER A 299 -6.44 5.95 24.06
CA SER A 299 -5.84 6.05 22.74
C SER A 299 -6.68 6.85 21.74
N ASP A 300 -7.83 7.37 22.17
CA ASP A 300 -8.75 8.11 21.31
C ASP A 300 -9.32 9.34 22.02
N GLY A 301 -9.77 10.29 21.22
CA GLY A 301 -10.38 11.52 21.68
C GLY A 301 -9.39 12.51 22.32
N PRO A 302 -9.90 13.59 22.93
CA PRO A 302 -9.08 14.68 23.47
C PRO A 302 -8.26 14.28 24.71
N THR A 303 -8.52 13.12 25.29
CA THR A 303 -7.78 12.56 26.43
C THR A 303 -6.75 11.51 26.02
N ALA A 304 -6.54 11.29 24.71
CA ALA A 304 -5.58 10.32 24.21
C ALA A 304 -4.17 10.63 24.73
N LYS A 305 -3.52 9.62 25.30
CA LYS A 305 -2.12 9.70 25.77
C LYS A 305 -1.19 8.78 25.01
N VAL A 306 -1.73 7.74 24.37
CA VAL A 306 -0.98 6.85 23.48
C VAL A 306 -1.51 6.96 22.07
N PHE A 307 -0.61 6.84 21.10
CA PHE A 307 -0.89 7.05 19.68
C PHE A 307 -0.41 5.85 18.89
N LEU A 308 -1.17 5.48 17.86
CA LEU A 308 -0.86 4.37 16.97
C LEU A 308 0.34 4.70 16.07
N CYS A 309 1.20 3.72 15.81
CA CYS A 309 2.20 3.81 14.75
C CYS A 309 1.54 4.03 13.39
N ASN A 310 2.13 4.86 12.53
CA ASN A 310 1.58 5.16 11.21
C ASN A 310 1.63 3.99 10.22
N ASN A 311 2.37 2.93 10.50
CA ASN A 311 2.44 1.78 9.60
C ASN A 311 1.19 0.90 9.77
N ALA A 312 0.48 0.64 8.66
CA ALA A 312 -0.85 0.04 8.64
C ALA A 312 -0.92 -1.34 9.32
N THR A 313 0.13 -2.15 9.20
CA THR A 313 0.19 -3.52 9.75
C THR A 313 0.94 -3.58 11.09
N CYS A 314 1.22 -2.45 11.73
CA CYS A 314 2.02 -2.40 12.96
C CYS A 314 1.20 -2.69 14.23
N GLY A 315 0.03 -2.08 14.37
CA GLY A 315 -0.87 -2.28 15.52
C GLY A 315 -0.38 -1.76 16.89
N TYR A 316 0.85 -1.23 16.99
CA TYR A 316 1.42 -0.80 18.27
C TYR A 316 1.15 0.67 18.61
N PHE A 317 0.87 0.90 19.89
CA PHE A 317 0.62 2.21 20.47
C PHE A 317 1.79 2.69 21.33
N TYR A 318 2.00 4.01 21.37
CA TYR A 318 3.12 4.61 22.07
C TYR A 318 2.75 5.92 22.75
N HIS A 319 3.30 6.17 23.94
CA HIS A 319 3.38 7.52 24.46
C HIS A 319 4.31 8.36 23.58
N PRO A 320 3.94 9.62 23.24
CA PRO A 320 4.78 10.53 22.45
C PRO A 320 6.21 10.64 22.99
N LYS A 321 6.33 10.85 24.31
CA LYS A 321 7.60 10.92 25.04
C LYS A 321 8.43 9.66 24.94
N CYS A 322 7.79 8.48 25.03
CA CYS A 322 8.50 7.21 25.00
C CYS A 322 9.08 6.95 23.61
N VAL A 323 8.26 7.08 22.57
CA VAL A 323 8.72 6.81 21.20
C VAL A 323 9.73 7.84 20.73
N ALA A 324 9.54 9.12 21.05
CA ALA A 324 10.49 10.17 20.66
C ALA A 324 11.88 9.96 21.28
N ARG A 325 11.94 9.59 22.57
CA ARG A 325 13.22 9.23 23.22
C ARG A 325 13.86 7.96 22.66
N LYS A 326 13.06 7.03 22.11
CA LYS A 326 13.60 5.83 21.45
C LYS A 326 14.13 6.13 20.06
N LEU A 327 13.50 7.04 19.33
CA LEU A 327 13.95 7.47 18.00
C LEU A 327 15.20 8.37 18.10
N HIS A 328 15.25 9.27 19.09
CA HIS A 328 16.36 10.20 19.29
C HIS A 328 17.02 10.00 20.67
N PRO A 329 17.70 8.86 20.91
CA PRO A 329 18.23 8.52 22.25
C PRO A 329 19.34 9.46 22.72
N ASN A 330 20.09 10.06 21.79
CA ASN A 330 21.24 10.92 22.09
C ASN A 330 20.94 12.42 21.91
N ASN A 331 19.82 12.77 21.29
CA ASN A 331 19.43 14.17 21.05
C ASN A 331 18.13 14.51 21.79
N LYS A 332 18.26 15.14 22.97
CA LYS A 332 17.11 15.53 23.80
C LYS A 332 16.25 16.62 23.15
N VAL A 333 16.83 17.47 22.30
CA VAL A 333 16.11 18.56 21.63
C VAL A 333 15.20 17.99 20.55
N GLU A 334 15.75 17.16 19.65
CA GLU A 334 14.96 16.45 18.63
C GLU A 334 13.89 15.54 19.25
N ALA A 335 14.22 14.83 20.34
CA ALA A 335 13.24 14.02 21.05
C ALA A 335 12.07 14.87 21.57
N LEU A 336 12.34 16.05 22.12
CA LEU A 336 11.29 16.95 22.61
C LEU A 336 10.46 17.54 21.46
N GLU A 337 11.09 17.92 20.35
CA GLU A 337 10.39 18.38 19.16
C GLU A 337 9.49 17.30 18.56
N LYS A 338 9.98 16.06 18.47
CA LYS A 338 9.21 14.92 17.98
C LYS A 338 8.04 14.60 18.91
N GLU A 339 8.26 14.64 20.23
CA GLU A 339 7.19 14.49 21.23
C GLU A 339 6.08 15.54 21.01
N ASN A 340 6.45 16.82 20.90
CA ASN A 340 5.49 17.91 20.66
C ASN A 340 4.77 17.78 19.32
N LYS A 341 5.47 17.36 18.26
CA LYS A 341 4.87 17.11 16.94
C LYS A 341 3.80 16.02 17.02
N ILE A 342 4.07 14.92 17.72
CA ILE A 342 3.11 13.81 17.90
C ILE A 342 1.91 14.28 18.72
N ILE A 343 2.12 15.00 19.82
CA ILE A 343 1.03 15.60 20.62
C ILE A 343 0.19 16.56 19.77
N GLY A 344 0.82 17.30 18.85
CA GLY A 344 0.17 18.17 17.88
C GLY A 344 -0.54 17.44 16.73
N GLY A 345 -0.61 16.10 16.77
CA GLY A 345 -1.32 15.29 15.77
C GLY A 345 -0.46 14.85 14.58
N SER A 346 0.86 15.06 14.61
CA SER A 346 1.74 14.51 13.57
C SER A 346 1.87 13.00 13.71
N SER A 347 1.79 12.29 12.59
CA SER A 347 2.05 10.85 12.56
C SER A 347 3.52 10.53 12.82
N PHE A 348 3.78 9.28 13.21
CA PHE A 348 5.14 8.79 13.44
C PHE A 348 5.24 7.30 13.11
N THR A 349 6.41 6.88 12.68
CA THR A 349 6.74 5.47 12.47
C THR A 349 7.58 4.99 13.65
N CYS A 350 7.22 3.84 14.22
CA CYS A 350 7.85 3.34 15.44
C CYS A 350 9.15 2.56 15.16
N PRO A 351 10.03 2.38 16.16
CA PRO A 351 11.37 1.84 15.95
C PRO A 351 11.45 0.40 15.43
N ILE A 352 10.35 -0.36 15.43
CA ILE A 352 10.35 -1.76 14.95
C ILE A 352 10.51 -1.86 13.44
N HIS A 353 10.32 -0.76 12.70
CA HIS A 353 10.45 -0.74 11.25
C HIS A 353 11.89 -0.54 10.79
N TRP A 354 12.86 -0.51 11.70
CA TRP A 354 14.28 -0.44 11.38
C TRP A 354 15.08 -1.45 12.18
N CYS A 355 16.05 -2.08 11.52
CA CYS A 355 16.99 -2.97 12.20
C CYS A 355 17.71 -2.22 13.33
N PHE A 356 17.58 -2.72 14.55
CA PHE A 356 18.16 -2.12 15.75
C PHE A 356 19.68 -2.01 15.66
N HIS A 357 20.33 -2.97 14.97
CA HIS A 357 21.77 -3.02 14.78
C HIS A 357 22.27 -2.08 13.67
N CYS A 358 21.84 -2.28 12.41
CA CYS A 358 22.38 -1.55 11.26
C CYS A 358 21.54 -0.34 10.81
N LYS A 359 20.37 -0.12 11.42
CA LYS A 359 19.41 0.95 11.07
C LYS A 359 18.77 0.86 9.67
N GLY A 360 19.03 -0.21 8.92
CA GLY A 360 18.39 -0.45 7.62
C GLY A 360 16.93 -0.88 7.72
N LEU A 361 16.17 -0.65 6.65
CA LEU A 361 14.80 -1.14 6.47
C LEU A 361 14.75 -2.62 6.12
N GLU A 362 13.57 -3.23 6.28
CA GLU A 362 13.30 -4.59 5.83
C GLU A 362 13.27 -4.67 4.31
N ASP A 363 13.88 -5.70 3.75
CA ASP A 363 13.63 -6.13 2.38
C ASP A 363 13.07 -7.55 2.44
N ARG A 364 11.75 -7.68 2.25
CA ARG A 364 11.04 -8.95 2.36
C ARG A 364 11.44 -9.95 1.27
N SER A 365 11.98 -9.48 0.15
CA SER A 365 12.45 -10.34 -0.93
C SER A 365 13.81 -10.98 -0.68
N GLN A 366 14.54 -10.51 0.33
CA GLN A 366 15.82 -11.07 0.73
C GLN A 366 15.74 -11.59 2.15
N GLU A 367 15.78 -12.92 2.31
CA GLU A 367 15.68 -13.60 3.60
C GLU A 367 16.62 -13.02 4.67
N GLN A 368 17.85 -12.66 4.30
CA GLN A 368 18.85 -12.09 5.20
C GLN A 368 18.50 -10.68 5.71
N LEU A 369 17.66 -9.95 4.96
CA LEU A 369 17.17 -8.61 5.24
C LEU A 369 15.70 -8.60 5.73
N GLN A 370 15.07 -9.76 5.88
CA GLN A 370 13.81 -9.88 6.60
C GLN A 370 14.01 -9.59 8.08
N PHE A 371 13.00 -9.04 8.75
CA PHE A 371 13.06 -8.75 10.17
C PHE A 371 12.70 -9.95 11.05
N ALA A 372 13.56 -10.22 12.03
CA ALA A 372 13.21 -10.87 13.28
C ALA A 372 12.75 -9.78 14.27
N VAL A 373 11.43 -9.66 14.47
CA VAL A 373 10.82 -8.64 15.34
C VAL A 373 10.67 -9.17 16.76
N CYS A 374 11.15 -8.43 17.76
CA CYS A 374 10.90 -8.76 19.15
C CYS A 374 9.47 -8.37 19.54
N ARG A 375 8.73 -9.33 20.10
CA ARG A 375 7.35 -9.14 20.58
C ARG A 375 7.23 -8.41 21.92
N ARG A 376 8.33 -8.27 22.65
CA ARG A 376 8.35 -7.72 24.02
C ARG A 376 9.00 -6.36 24.14
N CYS A 377 9.63 -5.88 23.08
CA CYS A 377 10.24 -4.56 23.05
C CYS A 377 10.29 -4.03 21.62
N PRO A 378 10.37 -2.70 21.42
CA PRO A 378 10.39 -2.12 20.08
C PRO A 378 11.77 -2.26 19.43
N LYS A 379 12.20 -3.49 19.21
CA LYS A 379 13.42 -3.84 18.49
C LYS A 379 13.10 -4.87 17.43
N SER A 380 13.58 -4.63 16.23
CA SER A 380 13.67 -5.62 15.18
C SER A 380 15.12 -5.75 14.75
N TYR A 381 15.48 -6.88 14.15
CA TYR A 381 16.80 -7.11 13.61
C TYR A 381 16.64 -7.73 12.23
N HIS A 382 17.48 -7.38 11.27
CA HIS A 382 17.62 -8.25 10.10
C HIS A 382 18.04 -9.65 10.56
N ARG A 383 17.57 -10.71 9.90
CA ARG A 383 18.00 -12.09 10.23
C ARG A 383 19.53 -12.20 10.29
N LYS A 384 20.24 -11.58 9.34
CA LYS A 384 21.72 -11.52 9.33
C LYS A 384 22.31 -10.74 10.52
N CYS A 385 21.60 -9.74 11.03
CA CYS A 385 22.05 -8.89 12.14
C CYS A 385 21.70 -9.47 13.52
N LEU A 386 20.88 -10.51 13.58
CA LEU A 386 20.54 -11.18 14.84
C LEU A 386 21.74 -11.97 15.39
N ASN A 387 22.51 -12.61 14.50
CA ASN A 387 23.67 -13.45 14.84
C ASN A 387 24.96 -12.68 15.13
N THR A 388 24.91 -11.35 15.10
CA THR A 388 26.05 -10.45 15.41
C THR A 388 25.96 -9.81 16.80
N LEU A 389 24.92 -10.18 17.57
CA LEU A 389 24.77 -9.92 19.01
C LEU A 389 25.47 -11.02 19.82
#